data_AF-A0A431IB17-F1
#
_entry.id   AF-A0A431IB17-F1
#
_cell.length_a   1.000
_cell.length_b   1.000
_cell.length_c   1.000
_cell.angle_alpha   90.00
_cell.angle_beta   90.00
_cell.angle_gamma   90.00
#
_symmetry.space_group_name_H-M   'P 1'
#
loop_
_entity.id
_entity.type
_entity.pdbx_description
1 polymer ?
#
loop_
_entity_poly.entity_id
_entity_poly.type
_entity_poly.pdbx_seq_one_letter_code
_entity_poly.pdbx_strand_id
1 'polypeptide(L)'
;PPPHRLRIVYDTNMRVARAAGQWERIQRTKTALPFLTYELGPSAKHREVHVTWEGTTLPADDPWWSTHMTPNGYGCKCRVRQVSRTEAEELGISARAPDGDPDPGWDHNPGAEPRG
;
A
#
# COMPACT_ATOMS: atom_id res chain seq x y z
N PRO A 1 -5.97 6.14 30.86
CA PRO A 1 -5.83 5.68 29.46
C PRO A 1 -7.00 6.19 28.60
N PRO A 2 -6.77 6.76 27.42
CA PRO A 2 -7.87 7.14 26.53
C PRO A 2 -8.69 5.87 26.21
N PRO A 3 -10.02 5.96 26.08
CA PRO A 3 -10.86 4.82 25.74
C PRO A 3 -10.34 4.16 24.45
N HIS A 4 -10.34 2.83 24.42
CA HIS A 4 -9.77 1.98 23.37
C HIS A 4 -10.10 2.44 21.94
N ARG A 5 -11.32 2.95 21.75
CA ARG A 5 -11.81 3.50 20.48
C ARG A 5 -11.05 4.74 20.02
N LEU A 6 -10.68 5.67 20.90
CA LEU A 6 -9.91 6.86 20.54
C LEU A 6 -8.51 6.51 20.03
N ARG A 7 -7.87 5.50 20.65
CA ARG A 7 -6.57 5.00 20.19
C ARG A 7 -6.66 4.42 18.78
N ILE A 8 -7.68 3.59 18.51
CA ILE A 8 -7.87 2.99 17.17
C ILE A 8 -8.08 4.07 16.11
N VAL A 9 -8.95 5.06 16.37
CA VAL A 9 -9.20 6.15 15.41
C VAL A 9 -7.93 6.96 15.18
N TYR A 10 -7.21 7.33 16.24
CA TYR A 10 -5.95 8.06 16.14
C TYR A 10 -4.91 7.29 15.31
N ASP A 11 -4.67 6.02 15.64
CA ASP A 11 -3.68 5.19 14.95
C ASP A 11 -4.02 5.02 13.46
N THR A 12 -5.32 4.88 13.16
CA THR A 12 -5.83 4.75 11.79
C THR A 12 -5.58 6.03 11.01
N ASN A 13 -6.01 7.19 11.54
CA ASN A 13 -5.81 8.48 10.88
C ASN A 13 -4.32 8.79 10.67
N MET A 14 -3.47 8.47 11.64
CA MET A 14 -2.03 8.66 11.54
C MET A 14 -1.37 7.75 10.49
N ARG A 15 -1.94 6.58 10.17
CA ARG A 15 -1.45 5.72 9.08
C ARG A 15 -1.90 6.24 7.73
N VAL A 16 -3.17 6.64 7.60
CA VAL A 16 -3.72 7.28 6.40
C VAL A 16 -2.92 8.53 6.03
N ALA A 17 -2.66 9.42 6.99
CA ALA A 17 -1.86 10.62 6.75
C ALA A 17 -0.41 10.31 6.30
N ARG A 18 0.21 9.27 6.87
CA ARG A 18 1.55 8.83 6.44
C ARG A 18 1.54 8.23 5.04
N ALA A 19 0.49 7.47 4.69
CA ALA A 19 0.31 6.92 3.36
C ALA A 19 0.18 8.02 2.31
N ALA A 20 -0.59 9.08 2.62
CA ALA A 20 -0.72 10.22 1.74
C ALA A 20 0.64 10.88 1.44
N GLY A 21 1.41 11.21 2.48
CA GLY A 21 2.76 11.75 2.29
C GLY A 21 3.73 10.76 1.64
N GLN A 22 3.56 9.44 1.83
CA GLN A 22 4.34 8.43 1.12
C GLN A 22 4.05 8.46 -0.39
N TRP A 23 2.78 8.54 -0.78
CA TRP A 23 2.39 8.61 -2.18
C TRP A 23 2.95 9.86 -2.87
N GLU A 24 2.87 11.03 -2.24
CA GLU A 24 3.48 12.26 -2.76
C GLU A 24 4.99 12.09 -3.01
N ARG A 25 5.69 11.43 -2.08
CA ARG A 25 7.11 11.12 -2.26
C ARG A 25 7.31 10.18 -3.45
N ILE A 26 6.54 9.09 -3.52
CA ILE A 26 6.57 8.13 -4.62
C ILE A 26 6.43 8.84 -5.96
N GLN A 27 5.42 9.71 -6.10
CA GLN A 27 5.17 10.45 -7.34
C GLN A 27 6.32 11.39 -7.70
N ARG A 28 6.98 12.02 -6.73
CA ARG A 28 8.16 12.87 -6.96
C ARG A 28 9.40 12.07 -7.37
N THR A 29 9.56 10.85 -6.86
CA THR A 29 10.79 10.05 -7.04
C THR A 29 10.66 8.90 -8.03
N LYS A 30 9.48 8.67 -8.61
CA LYS A 30 9.21 7.54 -9.52
C LYS A 30 10.10 7.49 -10.76
N THR A 31 10.67 8.62 -11.20
CA THR A 31 11.66 8.61 -12.29
C THR A 31 12.93 7.84 -11.91
N ALA A 32 13.36 7.93 -10.65
CA ALA A 32 14.55 7.25 -10.13
C ALA A 32 14.23 5.84 -9.58
N LEU A 33 13.06 5.69 -8.95
CA LEU A 33 12.59 4.43 -8.36
C LEU A 33 11.20 4.09 -8.95
N PRO A 34 11.15 3.52 -10.17
CA PRO A 34 9.93 3.44 -10.95
C PRO A 34 8.97 2.31 -10.56
N PHE A 35 9.35 1.45 -9.62
CA PHE A 35 8.55 0.31 -9.22
C PHE A 35 8.16 0.39 -7.75
N LEU A 36 7.04 -0.26 -7.43
CA LEU A 36 6.53 -0.46 -6.09
C LEU A 36 6.38 -1.95 -5.83
N THR A 37 6.74 -2.38 -4.62
CA THR A 37 6.55 -3.75 -4.13
C THR A 37 5.64 -3.74 -2.90
N TYR A 38 4.63 -4.61 -2.91
CA TYR A 38 3.75 -4.84 -1.76
C TYR A 38 4.39 -5.85 -0.80
N GLU A 39 4.43 -5.49 0.49
CA GLU A 39 5.09 -6.29 1.52
C GLU A 39 4.22 -6.43 2.78
N LEU A 40 4.19 -7.62 3.37
CA LEU A 40 3.49 -7.90 4.63
C LEU A 40 4.24 -7.22 5.78
N GLY A 41 3.43 -6.64 6.67
CA GLY A 41 3.92 -5.99 7.88
C GLY A 41 4.20 -6.95 9.04
N PRO A 42 4.53 -6.42 10.22
CA PRO A 42 4.80 -7.20 11.43
C PRO A 42 3.51 -7.68 12.14
N SER A 43 2.45 -7.96 11.41
CA SER A 43 1.24 -8.51 12.02
C SER A 43 1.44 -10.00 12.30
N ALA A 44 0.95 -10.51 13.43
CA ALA A 44 1.00 -11.95 13.72
C ALA A 44 0.05 -12.76 12.84
N LYS A 45 -1.03 -12.12 12.37
CA LYS A 45 -2.01 -12.69 11.45
C LYS A 45 -2.32 -11.68 10.36
N HIS A 46 -2.37 -12.17 9.13
CA HIS A 46 -2.72 -11.38 7.94
C HIS A 46 -4.05 -11.89 7.37
N ARG A 47 -4.79 -11.01 6.69
CA ARG A 47 -5.95 -11.42 5.91
C ARG A 47 -5.46 -12.20 4.71
N GLU A 48 -6.13 -13.30 4.37
CA GLU A 48 -5.71 -14.20 3.29
C GLU A 48 -5.54 -13.45 1.97
N VAL A 49 -6.46 -12.54 1.63
CA VAL A 49 -6.36 -11.71 0.42
C VAL A 49 -5.13 -10.78 0.42
N HIS A 50 -4.68 -10.29 1.57
CA HIS A 50 -3.43 -9.49 1.64
C HIS A 50 -2.20 -10.37 1.46
N VAL A 51 -2.25 -11.62 1.93
CA VAL A 51 -1.17 -12.60 1.72
C VAL A 51 -1.02 -12.92 0.23
N THR A 52 -2.13 -12.99 -0.53
CA THR A 52 -2.06 -13.23 -1.98
C THR A 52 -1.41 -12.09 -2.77
N TRP A 53 -1.26 -10.91 -2.18
CA TRP A 53 -0.59 -9.77 -2.81
C TRP A 53 0.89 -9.65 -2.45
N GLU A 54 1.40 -10.47 -1.52
CA GLU A 54 2.78 -10.38 -1.09
C GLU A 54 3.77 -10.55 -2.25
N GLY A 55 4.76 -9.66 -2.33
CA GLY A 55 5.76 -9.68 -3.38
C GLY A 55 5.29 -9.10 -4.72
N THR A 56 4.04 -8.64 -4.82
CA THR A 56 3.53 -7.95 -6.01
C THR A 56 4.40 -6.73 -6.29
N THR A 57 5.17 -6.81 -7.37
CA THR A 57 6.03 -5.74 -7.86
C THR A 57 5.48 -5.22 -9.18
N LEU A 58 5.09 -3.95 -9.22
CA LEU A 58 4.45 -3.30 -10.37
C LEU A 58 5.04 -1.90 -10.59
N PRO A 59 4.95 -1.32 -11.80
CA PRO A 59 5.26 0.09 -12.02
C PRO A 59 4.50 0.99 -11.04
N ALA A 60 5.09 2.10 -10.62
CA ALA A 60 4.47 3.03 -9.67
C ALA A 60 3.18 3.69 -10.20
N ASP A 61 3.03 3.75 -11.52
CA ASP A 61 1.86 4.30 -12.21
C ASP A 61 0.82 3.22 -12.57
N ASP A 62 1.03 1.97 -12.15
CA ASP A 62 0.05 0.90 -12.37
C ASP A 62 -1.27 1.24 -11.64
N PRO A 63 -2.44 1.10 -12.31
CA PRO A 63 -3.73 1.46 -11.73
C PRO A 63 -4.10 0.65 -10.47
N TRP A 64 -3.48 -0.51 -10.24
CA TRP A 64 -3.68 -1.31 -9.04
C TRP A 64 -3.36 -0.51 -7.76
N TRP A 65 -2.36 0.37 -7.81
CA TRP A 65 -2.02 1.25 -6.68
C TRP A 65 -3.06 2.31 -6.35
N SER A 66 -4.05 2.54 -7.22
CA SER A 66 -5.14 3.48 -6.92
C SER A 66 -6.11 2.97 -5.86
N THR A 67 -6.14 1.65 -5.63
CA THR A 67 -7.02 1.00 -4.66
C THR A 67 -6.24 0.18 -3.63
N HIS A 68 -5.06 -0.34 -3.99
CA HIS A 68 -4.32 -1.30 -3.14
C HIS A 68 -3.12 -0.71 -2.40
N MET A 69 -3.01 0.63 -2.35
CA MET A 69 -2.02 1.32 -1.52
C MET A 69 -2.35 1.24 -0.03
N THR A 70 -1.33 1.00 0.79
CA THR A 70 -1.49 0.83 2.24
C THR A 70 -1.76 2.13 2.96
N PRO A 71 -2.62 2.14 4.00
CA PRO A 71 -3.31 0.98 4.59
C PRO A 71 -4.58 0.53 3.83
N ASN A 72 -4.75 -0.78 3.63
CA ASN A 72 -5.89 -1.37 2.88
C ASN A 72 -6.96 -1.96 3.83
N GLY A 73 -7.09 -1.41 5.04
CA GLY A 73 -7.97 -1.99 6.07
C GLY A 73 -7.65 -1.53 7.49
N TYR A 74 -8.65 -1.56 8.38
CA TYR A 74 -8.45 -1.28 9.80
C TYR A 74 -7.41 -2.23 10.41
N GLY A 75 -6.43 -1.66 11.11
CA GLY A 75 -5.35 -2.41 11.73
C GLY A 75 -4.35 -3.06 10.76
N CYS A 76 -4.49 -2.86 9.44
CA CYS A 76 -3.54 -3.36 8.45
C CYS A 76 -2.15 -2.75 8.70
N LYS A 77 -1.12 -3.60 8.70
CA LYS A 77 0.28 -3.20 8.87
C LYS A 77 1.15 -3.48 7.64
N CYS A 78 0.58 -3.97 6.55
CA CYS A 78 1.28 -4.12 5.27
C CYS A 78 1.88 -2.78 4.84
N ARG A 79 2.88 -2.83 3.97
CA ARG A 79 3.61 -1.67 3.47
C ARG A 79 3.78 -1.77 1.96
N VAL A 80 3.93 -0.62 1.33
CA VAL A 80 4.39 -0.51 -0.05
C VAL A 80 5.78 0.10 -0.03
N ARG A 81 6.71 -0.47 -0.78
CA ARG A 81 8.10 0.00 -0.86
C ARG A 81 8.44 0.38 -2.29
N GLN A 82 9.12 1.51 -2.46
CA GLN A 82 9.60 1.94 -3.77
C GLN A 82 10.97 1.33 -4.05
N VAL A 83 11.15 0.79 -5.24
CA VAL A 83 12.35 0.05 -5.65
C VAL A 83 12.88 0.52 -6.99
N SER A 84 14.18 0.32 -7.20
CA SER A 84 14.81 0.61 -8.49
C SER A 84 14.36 -0.42 -9.55
N ARG A 85 14.63 -0.13 -10.83
CA ARG A 85 14.37 -1.11 -11.90
C ARG A 85 15.16 -2.40 -11.70
N THR A 86 16.46 -2.30 -11.40
CA THR A 86 17.32 -3.46 -11.17
C THR A 86 16.81 -4.32 -10.02
N GLU A 87 16.46 -3.68 -8.90
CA GLU A 87 15.90 -4.41 -7.76
C GLU A 87 14.53 -5.03 -8.10
N ALA A 88 13.68 -4.36 -8.87
CA ALA A 88 12.41 -4.93 -9.31
C ALA A 88 12.61 -6.18 -10.19
N GLU A 89 13.63 -6.18 -11.05
CA GLU A 89 14.00 -7.33 -11.87
C GLU A 89 14.50 -8.51 -11.02
N GLU A 90 15.25 -8.23 -9.95
CA GLU A 90 15.72 -9.24 -8.98
C GLU A 90 14.57 -9.84 -8.14
N LEU A 91 13.64 -9.00 -7.70
CA LEU A 91 12.44 -9.42 -6.95
C LEU A 91 11.43 -10.17 -7.82
N GLY A 92 11.45 -9.92 -9.14
CA GLY A 92 10.48 -10.43 -10.10
C GLY A 92 9.34 -9.44 -10.32
N ILE A 93 9.36 -8.76 -11.48
CA ILE A 93 8.26 -7.87 -11.89
C ILE A 93 7.03 -8.74 -12.22
N SER A 94 5.90 -8.40 -11.62
CA SER A 94 4.65 -9.14 -11.80
C SER A 94 4.16 -8.96 -13.23
N ALA A 95 3.83 -10.07 -13.91
CA ALA A 95 3.30 -10.02 -15.28
C ALA A 95 1.91 -9.37 -15.36
N ARG A 96 1.12 -9.47 -14.29
CA ARG A 96 -0.16 -8.79 -14.10
C ARG A 96 -0.37 -8.46 -12.63
N ALA A 97 -1.22 -7.48 -12.36
CA ALA A 97 -1.71 -7.23 -11.01
C ALA A 97 -2.52 -8.43 -10.49
N PRO A 98 -2.38 -8.80 -9.21
CA PRO A 98 -3.16 -9.88 -8.62
C PRO A 98 -4.62 -9.46 -8.43
N ASP A 99 -5.50 -10.46 -8.45
CA ASP A 99 -6.93 -10.30 -8.23
C ASP A 99 -7.24 -10.06 -6.72
N GLY A 100 -8.48 -9.67 -6.43
CA GLY A 100 -8.98 -9.45 -5.07
C GLY A 100 -9.01 -7.98 -4.65
N ASP A 101 -10.01 -7.64 -3.84
CA ASP A 101 -10.28 -6.25 -3.45
C ASP A 101 -9.71 -5.89 -2.07
N PRO A 102 -9.38 -4.60 -1.83
CA PRO A 102 -9.15 -4.07 -0.49
C PRO A 102 -10.32 -4.35 0.46
N ASP A 103 -10.07 -4.23 1.77
CA ASP A 103 -11.16 -4.37 2.74
C ASP A 103 -12.28 -3.35 2.42
N PRO A 104 -13.58 -3.68 2.62
CA PRO A 104 -14.67 -2.76 2.32
C PRO A 104 -14.49 -1.38 2.95
N GLY A 105 -14.60 -0.32 2.14
CA GLY A 105 -14.38 1.08 2.54
C GLY A 105 -12.92 1.52 2.58
N TRP A 106 -11.98 0.67 2.15
CA TRP A 106 -10.54 0.94 2.03
C TRP A 106 -10.03 0.83 0.60
N ASP A 107 -10.94 0.82 -0.36
CA ASP A 107 -10.75 0.71 -1.80
C ASP A 107 -10.33 2.05 -2.43
N HIS A 108 -9.38 2.74 -1.81
CA HIS A 108 -8.81 3.97 -2.34
C HIS A 108 -7.39 4.19 -1.80
N ASN A 109 -6.56 4.85 -2.61
CA ASN A 109 -5.25 5.33 -2.20
C ASN A 109 -5.40 6.70 -1.49
N PRO A 110 -5.07 6.79 -0.19
CA PRO A 110 -5.26 8.03 0.57
C PRO A 110 -4.45 9.24 0.09
N GLY A 111 -3.38 9.00 -0.68
CA GLY A 111 -2.55 10.07 -1.23
C GLY A 111 -2.85 10.40 -2.68
N ALA A 112 -3.59 9.54 -3.38
CA ALA A 112 -4.03 9.87 -4.72
C ALA A 112 -5.20 10.87 -4.61
N GLU A 113 -5.20 11.89 -5.47
CA GLU A 113 -6.39 12.72 -5.67
C GLU A 113 -7.59 11.80 -5.91
N PRO A 114 -8.76 12.06 -5.29
CA PRO A 114 -9.98 11.35 -5.64
C PRO A 114 -10.18 11.49 -7.14
N ARG A 115 -10.46 10.40 -7.85
CA ARG A 115 -10.92 10.52 -9.23
C ARG A 115 -12.20 11.36 -9.19
N GLY A 116 -12.13 12.59 -9.72
CA GLY A 116 -13.26 13.52 -9.81
C GLY A 116 -14.42 12.95 -10.62
#